data_AF-A0A851GMH4-F1
#
_entry.id   AF-A0A851GMH4-F1
#
_cell.length_a   1.000
_cell.length_b   1.000
_cell.length_c   1.000
_cell.angle_alpha   90.00
_cell.angle_beta   90.00
_cell.angle_gamma   90.00
#
_symmetry.space_group_name_H-M   'P 1'
#
loop_
_entity.id
_entity.type
_entity.pdbx_description
1 polymer ?
#
loop_
_entity_poly.entity_id
_entity_poly.type
_entity_poly.pdbx_seq_one_letter_code
_entity_poly.pdbx_strand_id
1 'polypeptide(L)'
;MMEKTVKPFGQQVSRSWLIHLTSHGMIEYKVSMKVLVFLFTSVAIVRAATTYSIDINDADNVLTAPGWTGLNAVHSGNGGSVDVGGVVFGIASSDGARLRGSTASPNPDALVGDFAFDDGGNEAIILLFGAAGDLAAGTWQVEVWSYDSSFITLGDQILGLRTNGSENADATIDGMLQGNGIVTNNMASSSSGPAASFTFLSDGASSYDIFLRENNANNRTRLNAVRLTQIPEPSSALLLGLGATGWIFRRRRS
;
A
#
# COMPACT_ATOMS: atom_id res chain seq x y z
N MET A 1 -23.38 -51.74 -10.74
CA MET A 1 -23.10 -50.30 -10.49
C MET A 1 -21.60 -50.19 -10.27
N MET A 2 -20.93 -49.29 -10.99
CA MET A 2 -19.48 -49.28 -11.24
C MET A 2 -18.63 -49.11 -9.97
N GLU A 3 -17.65 -50.01 -9.83
CA GLU A 3 -16.50 -49.92 -8.93
C GLU A 3 -15.39 -49.14 -9.65
N LYS A 4 -14.92 -48.03 -9.07
CA LYS A 4 -13.82 -47.21 -9.62
C LYS A 4 -12.64 -47.22 -8.65
N THR A 5 -11.76 -48.19 -8.84
CA THR A 5 -10.47 -48.31 -8.15
C THR A 5 -9.46 -47.34 -8.76
N VAL A 6 -9.08 -46.30 -8.02
CA VAL A 6 -7.98 -45.40 -8.37
C VAL A 6 -6.67 -45.97 -7.79
N LYS A 7 -5.73 -46.36 -8.64
CA LYS A 7 -4.35 -46.70 -8.22
C LYS A 7 -3.48 -45.44 -8.28
N PRO A 8 -2.65 -45.15 -7.26
CA PRO A 8 -1.59 -44.16 -7.41
C PRO A 8 -0.37 -44.79 -8.10
N PHE A 9 0.10 -44.14 -9.17
CA PHE A 9 1.37 -44.39 -9.82
C PHE A 9 2.49 -43.76 -8.99
N GLY A 10 3.23 -44.58 -8.23
CA GLY A 10 4.55 -44.25 -7.71
C GLY A 10 5.59 -45.05 -8.48
N GLN A 11 6.30 -44.45 -9.41
CA GLN A 11 7.39 -45.11 -10.12
C GLN A 11 8.62 -45.15 -9.22
N GLN A 12 8.87 -46.30 -8.62
CA GLN A 12 9.97 -46.56 -7.70
C GLN A 12 11.22 -46.94 -8.51
N VAL A 13 12.19 -46.05 -8.64
CA VAL A 13 13.48 -46.38 -9.27
C VAL A 13 14.47 -46.78 -8.17
N SER A 14 14.66 -48.08 -8.01
CA SER A 14 15.66 -48.67 -7.11
C SER A 14 16.97 -48.89 -7.88
N ARG A 15 18.06 -48.23 -7.45
CA ARG A 15 19.42 -48.62 -7.84
C ARG A 15 20.09 -49.28 -6.65
N SER A 16 20.47 -50.56 -6.81
CA SER A 16 21.27 -51.30 -5.84
C SER A 16 22.75 -51.15 -6.17
N TRP A 17 23.57 -50.91 -5.14
CA TRP A 17 25.03 -51.01 -5.23
C TRP A 17 25.47 -52.19 -4.37
N LEU A 18 26.23 -53.11 -4.96
CA LEU A 18 26.77 -54.29 -4.29
C LEU A 18 28.18 -53.96 -3.80
N ILE A 19 28.39 -53.91 -2.49
CA ILE A 19 29.73 -53.78 -1.91
C ILE A 19 30.16 -55.19 -1.48
N HIS A 20 31.16 -55.76 -2.17
CA HIS A 20 31.77 -57.03 -1.79
C HIS A 20 32.80 -56.79 -0.67
N LEU A 21 32.54 -57.35 0.51
CA LEU A 21 33.51 -57.46 1.59
C LEU A 21 33.74 -58.96 1.86
N THR A 22 34.94 -59.44 1.58
CA THR A 22 35.39 -60.80 1.83
C THR A 22 35.85 -60.97 3.28
N SER A 23 35.14 -61.76 4.08
CA SER A 23 35.64 -63.02 4.65
C SER A 23 34.75 -63.49 5.83
N HIS A 24 34.37 -64.77 5.77
CA HIS A 24 33.82 -65.62 6.84
C HIS A 24 32.53 -65.15 7.56
N GLY A 25 31.39 -65.63 7.06
CA GLY A 25 30.08 -65.60 7.73
C GLY A 25 29.08 -64.72 7.00
N MET A 26 28.28 -65.30 6.09
CA MET A 26 27.22 -64.58 5.39
C MET A 26 26.06 -64.25 6.35
N ILE A 27 26.00 -63.00 6.81
CA ILE A 27 24.78 -62.39 7.31
C ILE A 27 24.41 -61.29 6.30
N GLU A 28 23.33 -61.51 5.56
CA GLU A 28 22.84 -60.59 4.55
C GLU A 28 22.17 -59.38 5.22
N TYR A 29 22.89 -58.26 5.34
CA TYR A 29 22.30 -57.00 5.83
C TYR A 29 21.80 -56.16 4.65
N LYS A 30 20.49 -56.21 4.42
CA LYS A 30 19.80 -55.39 3.42
C LYS A 30 19.56 -53.98 3.97
N VAL A 31 20.52 -53.08 3.81
CA VAL A 31 20.35 -51.67 4.20
C VAL A 31 19.52 -50.95 3.13
N SER A 32 18.22 -50.82 3.35
CA SER A 32 17.31 -50.07 2.47
C SER A 32 17.34 -48.58 2.84
N MET A 33 18.15 -47.80 2.12
CA MET A 33 18.21 -46.35 2.29
C MET A 33 17.04 -45.70 1.54
N LYS A 34 15.91 -45.51 2.22
CA LYS A 34 14.74 -44.79 1.69
C LYS A 34 15.08 -43.30 1.62
N VAL A 35 15.47 -42.79 0.44
CA VAL A 35 15.55 -41.35 0.21
C VAL A 35 14.13 -40.80 0.15
N LEU A 36 13.68 -40.24 1.27
CA LEU A 36 12.40 -39.58 1.39
C LEU A 36 12.52 -38.19 0.73
N VAL A 37 12.10 -38.10 -0.53
CA VAL A 37 11.98 -36.81 -1.22
C VAL A 37 10.76 -36.11 -0.64
N PHE A 38 10.94 -35.29 0.40
CA PHE A 38 9.93 -34.33 0.81
C PHE A 38 9.86 -33.25 -0.27
N LEU A 39 8.82 -33.32 -1.10
CA LEU A 39 8.42 -32.20 -1.93
C LEU A 39 7.85 -31.15 -0.96
N PHE A 40 8.67 -30.21 -0.52
CA PHE A 40 8.19 -29.04 0.20
C PHE A 40 7.44 -28.17 -0.80
N THR A 41 6.13 -28.38 -0.91
CA THR A 41 5.24 -27.39 -1.51
C THR A 41 5.14 -26.25 -0.52
N SER A 42 6.07 -25.29 -0.61
CA SER A 42 5.93 -24.02 0.10
C SER A 42 4.71 -23.30 -0.47
N VAL A 43 3.60 -23.38 0.24
CA VAL A 43 2.41 -22.56 -0.03
C VAL A 43 2.78 -21.13 0.38
N ALA A 44 3.15 -20.31 -0.59
CA ALA A 44 3.26 -18.88 -0.38
C ALA A 44 1.84 -18.35 -0.14
N ILE A 45 1.51 -18.02 1.11
CA ILE A 45 0.28 -17.30 1.40
C ILE A 45 0.52 -15.85 0.97
N VAL A 46 0.06 -15.51 -0.22
CA VAL A 46 0.01 -14.12 -0.67
C VAL A 46 -1.15 -13.47 0.06
N ARG A 47 -0.87 -12.62 1.06
CA ARG A 47 -1.89 -11.74 1.62
C ARG A 47 -2.20 -10.65 0.59
N ALA A 48 -3.48 -10.39 0.35
CA ALA A 48 -3.89 -9.23 -0.43
C ALA A 48 -3.34 -7.95 0.22
N ALA A 49 -2.92 -7.00 -0.59
CA ALA A 49 -2.50 -5.70 -0.11
C ALA A 49 -3.65 -5.02 0.65
N THR A 50 -3.35 -4.46 1.82
CA THR A 50 -4.29 -3.62 2.56
C THR A 50 -4.45 -2.31 1.79
N THR A 51 -5.69 -1.92 1.49
CA THR A 51 -5.97 -0.66 0.77
C THR A 51 -7.04 0.14 1.49
N TYR A 52 -6.78 1.42 1.69
CA TYR A 52 -7.73 2.42 2.15
C TYR A 52 -7.93 3.45 1.04
N SER A 53 -9.18 3.68 0.65
CA SER A 53 -9.55 4.60 -0.43
C SER A 53 -10.52 5.63 0.16
N ILE A 54 -10.07 6.87 0.33
CA ILE A 54 -10.81 7.96 0.97
C ILE A 54 -11.16 9.02 -0.07
N ASP A 55 -12.45 9.31 -0.19
CA ASP A 55 -13.02 10.29 -1.10
C ASP A 55 -13.53 11.48 -0.29
N ILE A 56 -13.11 12.70 -0.61
CA ILE A 56 -13.49 13.90 0.13
C ILE A 56 -14.83 14.37 -0.41
N ASN A 57 -15.86 14.24 0.43
CA ASN A 57 -17.21 14.62 0.07
C ASN A 57 -17.57 15.99 0.64
N ASP A 58 -18.46 16.67 -0.06
CA ASP A 58 -19.21 17.78 0.50
C ASP A 58 -20.23 17.28 1.53
N ALA A 59 -20.22 17.82 2.75
CA ALA A 59 -21.11 17.36 3.81
C ALA A 59 -22.61 17.58 3.51
N ASP A 60 -22.96 18.57 2.67
CA ASP A 60 -24.34 18.90 2.37
C ASP A 60 -24.92 18.08 1.21
N ASN A 61 -24.06 17.46 0.39
CA ASN A 61 -24.48 16.59 -0.70
C ASN A 61 -23.41 15.55 -1.01
N VAL A 62 -23.41 14.52 -0.17
CA VAL A 62 -22.43 13.42 -0.14
C VAL A 62 -22.52 12.56 -1.41
N LEU A 63 -21.48 12.59 -2.25
CA LEU A 63 -21.38 11.80 -3.48
C LEU A 63 -20.09 10.97 -3.55
N THR A 64 -20.00 9.92 -2.74
CA THR A 64 -18.83 9.02 -2.73
C THR A 64 -18.70 8.21 -4.01
N ALA A 65 -17.49 8.15 -4.57
CA ALA A 65 -17.12 7.29 -5.67
C ALA A 65 -17.30 5.79 -5.34
N PRO A 66 -17.76 4.95 -6.30
CA PRO A 66 -17.91 3.52 -6.08
C PRO A 66 -16.59 2.85 -5.63
N GLY A 67 -16.63 2.12 -4.51
CA GLY A 67 -15.46 1.45 -3.94
C GLY A 67 -14.58 2.33 -3.05
N TRP A 68 -15.01 3.55 -2.77
CA TRP A 68 -14.34 4.49 -1.87
C TRP A 68 -15.15 4.70 -0.60
N THR A 69 -14.48 5.16 0.44
CA THR A 69 -15.10 5.61 1.69
C THR A 69 -15.17 7.12 1.70
N GLY A 70 -16.37 7.66 1.91
CA GLY A 70 -16.60 9.09 1.97
C GLY A 70 -16.12 9.70 3.28
N LEU A 71 -15.32 10.77 3.18
CA LEU A 71 -14.94 11.64 4.27
C LEU A 71 -15.62 13.00 4.07
N ASN A 72 -16.66 13.25 4.86
CA ASN A 72 -17.45 14.47 4.72
C ASN A 72 -16.69 15.66 5.31
N ALA A 73 -16.27 16.57 4.45
CA ALA A 73 -15.68 17.85 4.84
C ALA A 73 -16.79 18.91 4.93
N VAL A 74 -16.72 19.78 5.93
CA VAL A 74 -17.72 20.81 6.19
C VAL A 74 -17.34 22.13 5.50
N HIS A 75 -18.34 22.94 5.16
CA HIS A 75 -18.15 24.23 4.48
C HIS A 75 -17.40 25.30 5.30
N SER A 76 -17.15 25.09 6.60
CA SER A 76 -16.38 26.00 7.43
C SER A 76 -15.59 25.25 8.51
N GLY A 77 -14.26 25.23 8.36
CA GLY A 77 -13.32 24.66 9.33
C GLY A 77 -12.92 23.21 9.05
N ASN A 78 -12.33 22.58 10.06
CA ASN A 78 -11.86 21.19 9.98
C ASN A 78 -13.01 20.24 9.61
N GLY A 79 -12.75 19.34 8.67
CA GLY A 79 -13.71 18.32 8.23
C GLY A 79 -14.06 17.29 9.32
N GLY A 80 -14.96 16.37 8.97
CA GLY A 80 -15.27 15.23 9.83
C GLY A 80 -14.12 14.21 9.90
N SER A 81 -14.43 13.04 10.46
CA SER A 81 -13.55 11.88 10.47
C SER A 81 -14.29 10.61 10.06
N VAL A 82 -13.59 9.65 9.49
CA VAL A 82 -14.13 8.33 9.14
C VAL A 82 -13.18 7.22 9.56
N ASP A 83 -13.70 6.15 10.14
CA ASP A 83 -12.94 4.94 10.49
C ASP A 83 -13.06 3.90 9.37
N VAL A 84 -11.93 3.47 8.82
CA VAL A 84 -11.86 2.41 7.82
C VAL A 84 -10.92 1.32 8.31
N GLY A 85 -11.49 0.22 8.81
CA GLY A 85 -10.71 -0.94 9.24
C GLY A 85 -9.82 -0.65 10.45
N GLY A 86 -10.24 0.25 11.35
CA GLY A 86 -9.51 0.63 12.56
C GLY A 86 -8.55 1.81 12.37
N VAL A 87 -8.51 2.42 11.19
CA VAL A 87 -7.70 3.62 10.89
C VAL A 87 -8.63 4.81 10.75
N VAL A 88 -8.41 5.85 11.56
CA VAL A 88 -9.23 7.07 11.53
C VAL A 88 -8.66 8.11 10.57
N PHE A 89 -9.37 8.40 9.50
CA PHE A 89 -9.06 9.46 8.56
C PHE A 89 -9.79 10.74 8.94
N GLY A 90 -9.16 11.90 8.76
CA GLY A 90 -9.79 13.20 9.03
C GLY A 90 -9.09 14.33 8.30
N ILE A 91 -9.81 15.45 8.10
CA ILE A 91 -9.25 16.66 7.50
C ILE A 91 -9.04 17.72 8.57
N ALA A 92 -7.88 18.37 8.55
CA ALA A 92 -7.57 19.54 9.35
C ALA A 92 -7.05 20.69 8.47
N SER A 93 -7.13 21.90 9.01
CA SER A 93 -6.60 23.13 8.40
C SER A 93 -7.14 23.40 6.99
N SER A 94 -8.43 23.12 6.79
CA SER A 94 -9.17 23.50 5.59
C SER A 94 -10.06 24.70 5.89
N ASP A 95 -10.16 25.63 4.94
CA ASP A 95 -11.17 26.70 4.96
C ASP A 95 -12.58 26.12 4.83
N GLY A 96 -12.71 25.06 4.04
CA GLY A 96 -13.94 24.29 3.94
C GLY A 96 -13.91 23.20 2.87
N ALA A 97 -15.10 22.73 2.54
CA ALA A 97 -15.37 21.82 1.44
C ALA A 97 -16.28 22.50 0.42
N ARG A 98 -16.19 22.05 -0.83
CA ARG A 98 -17.11 22.52 -1.85
C ARG A 98 -17.47 21.38 -2.79
N LEU A 99 -18.77 21.15 -2.93
CA LEU A 99 -19.31 20.30 -3.98
C LEU A 99 -18.96 20.83 -5.36
N ARG A 100 -18.77 19.91 -6.32
CA ARG A 100 -18.87 20.29 -7.73
C ARG A 100 -19.72 19.43 -8.65
N GLY A 101 -20.85 20.03 -8.96
CA GLY A 101 -21.45 20.08 -10.29
C GLY A 101 -22.20 21.40 -10.40
N SER A 102 -22.06 22.12 -11.52
CA SER A 102 -23.11 23.08 -11.90
C SER A 102 -24.15 22.32 -12.73
N THR A 103 -25.38 22.84 -12.83
CA THR A 103 -26.44 22.29 -13.69
C THR A 103 -26.02 22.09 -15.15
N ALA A 104 -24.92 22.73 -15.61
CA ALA A 104 -24.41 22.66 -16.97
C ALA A 104 -23.32 21.60 -17.21
N SER A 105 -22.75 20.98 -16.17
CA SER A 105 -21.75 19.92 -16.31
C SER A 105 -21.91 18.91 -15.17
N PRO A 106 -22.78 17.89 -15.35
CA PRO A 106 -23.00 16.89 -14.32
C PRO A 106 -21.79 15.95 -14.27
N ASN A 107 -20.86 16.33 -13.39
CA ASN A 107 -19.86 15.52 -12.70
C ASN A 107 -18.77 14.84 -13.58
N PRO A 108 -17.59 15.47 -13.76
CA PRO A 108 -16.41 14.74 -14.23
C PRO A 108 -15.93 13.84 -13.10
N ASP A 109 -16.09 12.51 -13.19
CA ASP A 109 -15.62 11.48 -12.24
C ASP A 109 -15.89 11.78 -10.74
N ALA A 110 -16.66 10.91 -10.06
CA ALA A 110 -17.04 11.12 -8.66
C ALA A 110 -15.83 11.44 -7.75
N LEU A 111 -14.64 10.89 -8.06
CA LEU A 111 -13.40 11.13 -7.30
C LEU A 111 -12.80 12.54 -7.38
N VAL A 112 -13.23 13.34 -8.35
CA VAL A 112 -12.69 14.68 -8.58
C VAL A 112 -13.79 15.75 -8.60
N GLY A 113 -15.03 15.34 -8.29
CA GLY A 113 -16.18 16.23 -8.18
C GLY A 113 -16.10 17.07 -6.91
N ASP A 114 -15.88 16.44 -5.77
CA ASP A 114 -15.83 17.10 -4.47
C ASP A 114 -14.38 17.29 -4.00
N PHE A 115 -14.15 18.30 -3.15
CA PHE A 115 -12.83 18.57 -2.58
C PHE A 115 -12.90 19.40 -1.30
N ALA A 116 -11.90 19.20 -0.44
CA ALA A 116 -11.51 20.18 0.57
C ALA A 116 -10.66 21.26 -0.08
N PHE A 117 -10.80 22.50 0.39
CA PHE A 117 -10.03 23.63 -0.08
C PHE A 117 -9.42 24.44 1.06
N ASP A 118 -8.33 25.11 0.69
CA ASP A 118 -7.72 26.21 1.43
C ASP A 118 -7.49 27.33 0.40
N ASP A 119 -7.98 28.53 0.72
CA ASP A 119 -8.06 29.68 -0.18
C ASP A 119 -7.17 30.87 0.29
N GLY A 120 -6.10 30.61 1.05
CA GLY A 120 -5.00 31.57 1.23
C GLY A 120 -4.17 31.44 2.50
N GLY A 121 -3.34 32.47 2.75
CA GLY A 121 -2.57 32.56 3.99
C GLY A 121 -1.33 31.66 4.10
N ASN A 122 -0.93 30.97 3.02
CA ASN A 122 0.07 29.89 3.05
C ASN A 122 -0.31 28.74 4.00
N GLU A 123 -1.60 28.58 4.28
CA GLU A 123 -2.11 27.46 5.05
C GLU A 123 -2.08 26.19 4.19
N ALA A 124 -2.31 25.05 4.83
CA ALA A 124 -2.17 23.76 4.19
C ALA A 124 -3.36 22.86 4.54
N ILE A 125 -3.94 22.20 3.54
CA ILE A 125 -4.93 21.15 3.79
C ILE A 125 -4.17 19.96 4.34
N ILE A 126 -4.54 19.50 5.53
CA ILE A 126 -3.94 18.34 6.18
C ILE A 126 -4.94 17.19 6.14
N LEU A 127 -4.52 16.04 5.61
CA LEU A 127 -5.27 14.80 5.72
C LEU A 127 -4.53 13.83 6.64
N LEU A 128 -5.16 13.50 7.77
CA LEU A 128 -4.64 12.58 8.77
C LEU A 128 -4.91 11.13 8.36
N PHE A 129 -3.89 10.26 8.49
CA PHE A 129 -3.96 8.82 8.19
C PHE A 129 -3.89 7.98 9.47
N GLY A 130 -4.88 8.11 10.32
CA GLY A 130 -4.89 7.43 11.62
C GLY A 130 -4.09 8.15 12.69
N ALA A 131 -4.33 7.72 13.92
CA ALA A 131 -3.55 8.07 15.08
C ALA A 131 -2.22 7.28 15.13
N ALA A 132 -1.40 7.61 16.11
CA ALA A 132 -0.17 6.88 16.40
C ALA A 132 -0.48 5.40 16.67
N GLY A 133 0.06 4.53 15.82
CA GLY A 133 -0.12 3.07 15.91
C GLY A 133 -1.26 2.48 15.07
N ASP A 134 -2.04 3.30 14.35
CA ASP A 134 -3.15 2.81 13.52
C ASP A 134 -2.65 2.15 12.22
N LEU A 135 -1.61 2.70 11.61
CA LEU A 135 -1.00 2.14 10.40
C LEU A 135 0.03 1.07 10.76
N ALA A 136 -0.15 -0.15 10.27
CA ALA A 136 0.85 -1.21 10.43
C ALA A 136 2.21 -0.82 9.84
N ALA A 137 3.29 -1.31 10.47
CA ALA A 137 4.64 -1.15 9.95
C ALA A 137 4.80 -1.75 8.54
N GLY A 138 5.66 -1.12 7.74
CA GLY A 138 5.98 -1.56 6.37
C GLY A 138 5.82 -0.45 5.34
N THR A 139 6.02 -0.79 4.07
CA THR A 139 5.98 0.18 2.97
C THR A 139 4.55 0.44 2.54
N TRP A 140 4.20 1.72 2.42
CA TRP A 140 2.90 2.18 1.93
C TRP A 140 3.08 3.03 0.68
N GLN A 141 2.22 2.82 -0.32
CA GLN A 141 2.04 3.72 -1.44
C GLN A 141 0.88 4.67 -1.13
N VAL A 142 1.10 5.95 -1.38
CA VAL A 142 0.09 7.00 -1.32
C VAL A 142 -0.18 7.49 -2.73
N GLU A 143 -1.45 7.64 -3.07
CA GLU A 143 -1.93 8.27 -4.29
C GLU A 143 -2.84 9.42 -3.88
N VAL A 144 -2.63 10.61 -4.44
CA VAL A 144 -3.36 11.85 -4.08
C VAL A 144 -4.05 12.41 -5.31
N TRP A 145 -5.34 12.69 -5.22
CA TRP A 145 -6.13 13.35 -6.25
C TRP A 145 -6.36 14.81 -5.86
N SER A 146 -6.06 15.68 -6.81
CA SER A 146 -6.25 17.11 -6.70
C SER A 146 -6.72 17.65 -8.05
N TYR A 147 -7.89 18.25 -8.08
CA TYR A 147 -8.54 18.77 -9.27
C TYR A 147 -9.60 19.80 -8.94
N ASP A 148 -9.74 20.75 -9.86
CA ASP A 148 -10.71 21.82 -9.80
C ASP A 148 -11.12 22.19 -11.24
N SER A 149 -12.19 21.59 -11.77
CA SER A 149 -12.86 21.97 -13.03
C SER A 149 -13.40 23.42 -13.17
N SER A 150 -13.47 24.22 -12.11
CA SER A 150 -13.97 25.61 -12.13
C SER A 150 -12.87 26.57 -12.55
N PHE A 151 -11.61 26.12 -12.52
CA PHE A 151 -10.48 26.84 -13.02
C PHE A 151 -9.80 26.06 -14.14
N ILE A 152 -9.26 26.81 -15.11
CA ILE A 152 -8.48 26.22 -16.22
C ILE A 152 -7.15 25.67 -15.67
N THR A 153 -6.60 26.28 -14.62
CA THR A 153 -5.41 25.81 -13.91
C THR A 153 -5.50 26.16 -12.44
N LEU A 154 -5.48 25.15 -11.57
CA LEU A 154 -5.19 25.26 -10.13
C LEU A 154 -3.77 25.80 -9.86
N GLY A 155 -2.87 25.57 -10.83
CA GLY A 155 -1.44 25.73 -10.72
C GLY A 155 -0.80 24.67 -9.82
N ASP A 156 0.51 24.75 -9.65
CA ASP A 156 1.30 23.78 -8.89
C ASP A 156 1.04 23.90 -7.38
N GLN A 157 0.99 22.75 -6.71
CA GLN A 157 0.91 22.65 -5.26
C GLN A 157 2.15 21.93 -4.70
N ILE A 158 2.50 22.27 -3.47
CA ILE A 158 3.41 21.50 -2.63
C ILE A 158 2.60 20.36 -2.01
N LEU A 159 3.10 19.14 -2.17
CA LEU A 159 2.65 17.97 -1.42
C LEU A 159 3.79 17.57 -0.48
N GLY A 160 3.46 17.30 0.77
CA GLY A 160 4.39 16.70 1.70
C GLY A 160 3.75 15.69 2.64
N LEU A 161 4.59 14.98 3.37
CA LEU A 161 4.21 14.03 4.40
C LEU A 161 4.76 14.53 5.75
N ARG A 162 4.00 14.32 6.82
CA ARG A 162 4.40 14.59 8.20
C ARG A 162 4.23 13.34 9.04
N THR A 163 5.06 13.27 10.06
CA THR A 163 5.08 12.21 11.06
C THR A 163 5.01 12.91 12.40
N ASN A 164 4.06 12.52 13.23
CA ASN A 164 3.77 13.15 14.51
C ASN A 164 3.57 14.69 14.39
N GLY A 165 2.93 15.13 13.29
CA GLY A 165 2.62 16.53 13.01
C GLY A 165 3.83 17.41 12.66
N SER A 166 5.01 16.83 12.41
CA SER A 166 6.23 17.58 12.11
C SER A 166 6.60 17.50 10.61
N GLU A 167 6.83 18.67 10.00
CA GLU A 167 7.41 18.79 8.64
C GLU A 167 8.95 18.66 8.65
N ASN A 168 9.60 18.84 9.81
CA ASN A 168 11.05 19.08 9.92
C ASN A 168 11.87 17.88 10.44
N ALA A 169 11.23 16.75 10.73
CA ALA A 169 11.96 15.58 11.22
C ALA A 169 12.42 14.73 10.04
N ASP A 170 13.63 14.96 9.53
CA ASP A 170 14.28 14.08 8.56
C ASP A 170 14.43 12.67 9.17
N ALA A 171 13.45 11.79 8.97
CA ALA A 171 13.65 10.38 9.22
C ALA A 171 14.43 9.83 8.01
N THR A 172 15.74 9.78 8.14
CA THR A 172 16.60 9.04 7.21
C THR A 172 17.02 7.75 7.92
N ILE A 173 16.52 6.60 7.46
CA ILE A 173 17.09 5.29 7.82
C ILE A 173 17.68 4.73 6.53
N ASP A 174 18.98 4.41 6.57
CA ASP A 174 19.74 3.82 5.46
C ASP A 174 19.69 4.60 4.13
N GLY A 175 19.54 5.93 4.19
CA GLY A 175 19.64 6.81 3.01
C GLY A 175 18.39 6.86 2.11
N MET A 176 17.28 6.24 2.52
CA MET A 176 15.96 6.43 1.90
C MET A 176 15.13 7.43 2.73
N LEU A 177 14.42 8.31 2.02
CA LEU A 177 13.53 9.33 2.59
C LEU A 177 12.35 8.62 3.30
N GLN A 178 12.29 8.66 4.64
CA GLN A 178 11.17 8.07 5.40
C GLN A 178 10.11 9.12 5.73
N GLY A 179 9.51 9.67 4.69
CA GLY A 179 8.15 10.17 4.80
C GLY A 179 7.96 11.43 5.66
N ASN A 180 8.96 12.28 5.81
CA ASN A 180 8.75 13.65 6.27
C ASN A 180 9.30 14.64 5.27
N GLY A 181 8.57 15.75 5.12
CA GLY A 181 8.95 16.87 4.27
C GLY A 181 8.24 16.88 2.93
N ILE A 182 8.77 17.71 2.03
CA ILE A 182 8.21 17.95 0.71
C ILE A 182 8.43 16.71 -0.16
N VAL A 183 7.33 16.09 -0.58
CA VAL A 183 7.31 15.03 -1.61
C VAL A 183 7.50 15.64 -2.99
N THR A 184 6.80 16.74 -3.27
CA THR A 184 6.94 17.50 -4.51
C THR A 184 6.50 18.95 -4.33
N ASN A 185 7.11 19.86 -5.09
CA ASN A 185 6.71 21.27 -5.19
C ASN A 185 5.88 21.56 -6.45
N ASN A 186 5.67 20.58 -7.33
CA ASN A 186 4.99 20.78 -8.61
C ASN A 186 3.87 19.76 -8.82
N MET A 187 3.08 19.49 -7.78
CA MET A 187 1.89 18.67 -7.91
C MET A 187 0.84 19.42 -8.75
N ALA A 188 0.78 19.09 -10.04
CA ALA A 188 -0.21 19.62 -10.96
C ALA A 188 -1.58 18.95 -10.75
N SER A 189 -2.66 19.66 -11.05
CA SER A 189 -4.01 19.10 -11.01
C SER A 189 -4.24 18.04 -12.09
N SER A 190 -5.00 16.99 -11.77
CA SER A 190 -5.30 15.89 -12.70
C SER A 190 -6.77 15.48 -12.62
N SER A 191 -7.45 15.41 -13.77
CA SER A 191 -8.87 15.06 -13.87
C SER A 191 -9.15 13.58 -14.17
N SER A 192 -8.10 12.75 -14.31
CA SER A 192 -8.24 11.37 -14.83
C SER A 192 -7.42 10.33 -14.05
N GLY A 193 -6.80 10.74 -12.95
CA GLY A 193 -5.93 9.91 -12.15
C GLY A 193 -5.26 10.70 -11.03
N PRO A 194 -4.42 10.06 -10.20
CA PRO A 194 -3.75 10.75 -9.12
C PRO A 194 -2.84 11.85 -9.66
N ALA A 195 -2.91 13.02 -9.00
CA ALA A 195 -2.03 14.16 -9.23
C ALA A 195 -0.59 13.89 -8.77
N ALA A 196 -0.44 13.06 -7.73
CA ALA A 196 0.85 12.58 -7.26
C ALA A 196 0.75 11.17 -6.70
N SER A 197 1.86 10.42 -6.78
CA SER A 197 2.03 9.16 -6.06
C SER A 197 3.44 9.05 -5.52
N PHE A 198 3.57 8.53 -4.30
CA PHE A 198 4.85 8.30 -3.64
C PHE A 198 4.73 7.12 -2.67
N THR A 199 5.86 6.66 -2.16
CA THR A 199 5.90 5.64 -1.11
C THR A 199 6.57 6.18 0.15
N PHE A 200 6.17 5.65 1.30
CA PHE A 200 6.86 5.89 2.56
C PHE A 200 6.91 4.60 3.40
N LEU A 201 7.78 4.57 4.39
CA LEU A 201 7.87 3.47 5.35
C LEU A 201 7.16 3.87 6.65
N SER A 202 6.11 3.14 7.02
CA SER A 202 5.48 3.25 8.34
C SER A 202 6.29 2.44 9.36
N ASP A 203 6.50 3.01 10.54
CA ASP A 203 7.15 2.35 11.68
C ASP A 203 6.17 1.53 12.54
N GLY A 204 4.86 1.63 12.27
CA GLY A 204 3.83 0.95 13.05
C GLY A 204 3.45 1.63 14.37
N ALA A 205 4.00 2.80 14.67
CA ALA A 205 3.89 3.46 15.97
C ALA A 205 3.60 4.96 15.88
N SER A 206 4.12 5.65 14.88
CA SER A 206 3.93 7.08 14.67
C SER A 206 2.58 7.39 14.03
N SER A 207 2.11 8.63 14.18
CA SER A 207 0.98 9.15 13.39
C SER A 207 1.50 9.74 12.08
N TYR A 208 0.77 9.56 10.99
CA TYR A 208 1.15 10.06 9.68
C TYR A 208 0.04 10.91 9.07
N ASP A 209 0.42 11.95 8.34
CA ASP A 209 -0.52 12.81 7.64
C ASP A 209 0.15 13.44 6.42
N ILE A 210 -0.62 13.71 5.35
CA ILE A 210 -0.13 14.54 4.25
C ILE A 210 -0.59 15.97 4.44
N PHE A 211 0.19 16.89 3.89
CA PHE A 211 -0.23 18.27 3.69
C PHE A 211 -0.14 18.64 2.22
N LEU A 212 -1.12 19.39 1.76
CA LEU A 212 -1.07 20.10 0.49
C LEU A 212 -1.01 21.58 0.80
N ARG A 213 -0.11 22.30 0.15
CA ARG A 213 0.02 23.75 0.25
C ARG A 213 0.15 24.32 -1.15
N GLU A 214 -0.30 25.54 -1.32
CA GLU A 214 -0.15 26.27 -2.58
C GLU A 214 1.34 26.51 -2.95
N ASN A 215 1.67 26.55 -4.25
CA ASN A 215 3.00 26.94 -4.74
C ASN A 215 2.99 27.91 -5.95
N ASN A 216 1.92 28.68 -6.17
CA ASN A 216 1.74 29.36 -7.47
C ASN A 216 1.15 30.78 -7.47
N ALA A 217 1.14 31.45 -6.31
CA ALA A 217 0.58 32.78 -6.06
C ALA A 217 -0.93 32.96 -6.35
N ASN A 218 -1.68 31.88 -6.65
CA ASN A 218 -3.13 31.94 -6.82
C ASN A 218 -3.91 31.65 -5.52
N ASN A 219 -3.23 31.33 -4.41
CA ASN A 219 -3.81 31.05 -3.09
C ASN A 219 -4.88 29.97 -3.13
N ARG A 220 -4.61 28.84 -3.78
CA ARG A 220 -5.57 27.74 -3.93
C ARG A 220 -4.92 26.38 -3.77
N THR A 221 -5.35 25.67 -2.74
CA THR A 221 -5.01 24.26 -2.50
C THR A 221 -6.27 23.41 -2.60
N ARG A 222 -6.21 22.22 -3.20
CA ARG A 222 -7.37 21.33 -3.37
C ARG A 222 -7.00 19.88 -3.08
N LEU A 223 -7.87 19.20 -2.35
CA LEU A 223 -7.75 17.77 -2.08
C LEU A 223 -9.08 17.08 -2.35
N ASN A 224 -9.11 16.17 -3.32
CA ASN A 224 -10.33 15.45 -3.70
C ASN A 224 -10.38 14.05 -3.12
N ALA A 225 -9.27 13.31 -3.17
CA ALA A 225 -9.25 11.93 -2.71
C ALA A 225 -7.82 11.48 -2.39
N VAL A 226 -7.71 10.45 -1.56
CA VAL A 226 -6.43 9.80 -1.24
C VAL A 226 -6.60 8.30 -1.13
N ARG A 227 -5.65 7.56 -1.69
CA ARG A 227 -5.54 6.11 -1.51
C ARG A 227 -4.23 5.76 -0.84
N LEU A 228 -4.31 4.92 0.19
CA LEU A 228 -3.17 4.26 0.82
C LEU A 228 -3.20 2.77 0.47
N THR A 229 -2.11 2.23 -0.05
CA THR A 229 -1.96 0.80 -0.34
C THR A 229 -0.69 0.27 0.31
N GLN A 230 -0.83 -0.71 1.20
CA GLN A 230 0.31 -1.41 1.78
C GLN A 230 0.98 -2.23 0.70
N ILE A 231 2.26 -1.99 0.45
CA ILE A 231 3.07 -2.80 -0.45
C ILE A 231 3.54 -4.03 0.34
N PRO A 232 3.07 -5.25 0.01
CA PRO A 232 3.48 -6.43 0.74
C PRO A 232 4.98 -6.64 0.60
N GLU A 233 5.68 -6.82 1.72
CA GLU A 233 7.07 -7.23 1.67
C GLU A 233 7.18 -8.61 0.99
N PRO A 234 8.21 -8.84 0.16
CA PRO A 234 8.47 -10.18 -0.35
C PRO A 234 8.68 -11.10 0.84
N SER A 235 7.79 -12.09 1.01
CA SER A 235 7.80 -12.96 2.18
C SER A 235 9.22 -13.49 2.43
N SER A 236 9.73 -13.32 3.65
CA SER A 236 11.06 -13.85 4.01
C SER A 236 11.13 -15.36 3.77
N ALA A 237 9.99 -16.06 3.82
CA ALA A 237 9.86 -17.46 3.43
C ALA A 237 10.22 -17.73 1.96
N LEU A 238 9.85 -16.84 1.03
CA LEU A 238 10.26 -16.94 -0.37
C LEU A 238 11.77 -16.75 -0.51
N LEU A 239 12.34 -15.73 0.15
CA LEU A 239 13.78 -15.47 0.12
C LEU A 239 14.58 -16.62 0.74
N LEU A 240 14.13 -17.16 1.87
CA LEU A 240 14.72 -18.32 2.53
C LEU A 240 14.57 -19.59 1.68
N GLY A 241 13.43 -19.78 1.01
CA GLY A 241 13.20 -20.88 0.09
C GLY A 241 14.15 -20.85 -1.11
N LEU A 242 14.34 -19.67 -1.72
CA LEU A 242 15.29 -19.47 -2.80
C LEU A 242 16.74 -19.68 -2.33
N GLY A 243 17.09 -19.17 -1.14
CA GLY A 243 18.40 -19.38 -0.53
C GLY A 243 18.70 -20.87 -0.26
N ALA A 244 17.75 -21.60 0.33
CA ALA A 244 17.86 -23.03 0.56
C ALA A 244 18.00 -23.82 -0.75
N THR A 245 17.23 -23.45 -1.77
CA THR A 245 17.29 -24.06 -3.11
C THR A 245 18.66 -23.84 -3.74
N GLY A 246 19.17 -22.61 -3.73
CA GLY A 246 20.50 -22.27 -4.24
C GLY A 246 21.61 -23.03 -3.52
N TRP A 247 21.51 -23.19 -2.20
CA TRP A 247 22.47 -23.96 -1.41
C TRP A 247 22.47 -25.46 -1.74
N ILE A 248 21.28 -26.06 -1.94
CA ILE A 248 21.15 -27.46 -2.38
C ILE A 248 21.81 -27.66 -3.74
N PHE A 249 21.60 -26.75 -4.69
CA PHE A 249 22.24 -26.82 -6.01
C PHE A 249 23.76 -26.67 -5.94
N ARG A 250 24.28 -25.80 -5.06
CA ARG A 250 25.73 -25.66 -4.83
C ARG A 250 26.35 -26.96 -4.32
N ARG A 251 25.71 -27.63 -3.34
CA ARG A 251 26.21 -28.90 -2.78
C ARG A 251 26.24 -30.06 -3.77
N ARG A 252 25.41 -30.04 -4.81
CA ARG A 252 25.42 -31.08 -5.86
C ARG A 252 26.52 -30.91 -6.91
N ARG A 253 27.19 -29.76 -6.94
CA ARG A 253 28.25 -29.43 -7.90
C ARG A 253 29.67 -29.53 -7.32
N SER A 254 29.80 -29.63 -6.00
CA SER A 254 31.07 -29.91 -5.29
C SER A 254 31.17 -31.40 -5.02
#